data_AF-A0A0B5KCL0-F1
#
_entry.id   AF-A0A0B5KCL0-F1
#
_cell.length_a   1.000
_cell.length_b   1.000
_cell.length_c   1.000
_cell.angle_alpha   90.00
_cell.angle_beta   90.00
_cell.angle_gamma   90.00
#
_symmetry.space_group_name_H-M   'P 1'
#
loop_
_entity.id
_entity.type
_entity.pdbx_description
1 polymer ?
#
loop_
_entity_poly.entity_id
_entity_poly.type
_entity_poly.pdbx_seq_one_letter_code
_entity_poly.pdbx_strand_id
1 'polypeptide(L)'
;MRQRYLALLTLFASLPAGALTFQTRMENIAWKVEGDQFECRLIQPIDGFGSGEFVRRAGEQPVFQLRSDSNVLGAGTATLLAAAAPWQPGRSDINLGSVRMARTGVLFSSSQGQASRLINGLLDGRSTVVRNYAGEAGRPMEVRVLPVSFAKAYNDYQACAGKLLPMNYDQVRQTQVGFPGGGFELDGAAKARLDVILDYIKADPTVNHVELNGHSDNSGNRLTNRDMSRRRALAVADYLKGHGVPEEQITVRFHGERYPLAKNTNAANRARNRRVNIELDRVAVIEKPAEKPVEKAPEPTPAKS
;
A
#
# COMPACT_ATOMS: atom_id res chain seq x y z
N MET A 1 39.70 27.07 73.24
CA MET A 1 39.38 26.28 72.02
C MET A 1 38.01 25.66 72.18
N ARG A 2 37.02 26.05 71.38
CA ARG A 2 35.81 25.26 71.09
C ARG A 2 35.25 25.74 69.75
N GLN A 3 35.57 24.97 68.71
CA GLN A 3 35.26 25.23 67.31
C GLN A 3 33.79 24.92 67.06
N ARG A 4 33.01 25.90 66.62
CA ARG A 4 31.61 25.71 66.19
C ARG A 4 31.63 25.41 64.69
N TYR A 5 31.28 24.19 64.31
CA TYR A 5 31.06 23.80 62.92
C TYR A 5 29.68 24.30 62.47
N LEU A 6 29.64 25.28 61.58
CA LEU A 6 28.44 25.60 60.79
C LEU A 6 28.33 24.55 59.68
N ALA A 7 27.31 23.69 59.74
CA ALA A 7 26.93 22.83 58.62
C ALA A 7 26.12 23.65 57.61
N LEU A 8 26.73 23.96 56.47
CA LEU A 8 26.05 24.57 55.31
C LEU A 8 25.24 23.45 54.61
N LEU A 9 23.91 23.47 54.76
CA LEU A 9 23.00 22.65 53.97
C LEU A 9 22.88 23.27 52.57
N THR A 10 23.60 22.71 51.60
CA THR A 10 23.43 23.02 50.18
C THR A 10 22.18 22.33 49.65
N LEU A 11 21.07 23.07 49.51
CA LEU A 11 19.93 22.62 48.71
C LEU A 11 20.35 22.57 47.23
N PHE A 12 20.65 21.38 46.73
CA PHE A 12 20.67 21.13 45.29
C PHE A 12 19.22 21.13 44.79
N ALA A 13 18.79 22.25 44.19
CA ALA A 13 17.58 22.28 43.38
C ALA A 13 17.87 21.52 42.07
N SER A 14 17.55 20.22 42.06
CA SER A 14 17.55 19.43 40.83
C SER A 14 16.38 19.91 39.95
N LEU A 15 16.70 20.72 38.94
CA LEU A 15 15.76 20.97 37.85
C LEU A 15 15.49 19.63 37.15
N PRO A 16 14.24 19.16 37.04
CA PRO A 16 13.95 17.96 36.28
C PRO A 16 14.36 18.22 34.83
N ALA A 17 15.18 17.33 34.26
CA ALA A 17 15.47 17.33 32.84
C ALA A 17 14.17 17.01 32.08
N GLY A 18 13.43 18.07 31.72
CA GLY A 18 12.14 17.93 31.06
C GLY A 18 12.29 17.29 29.67
N ALA A 19 11.63 16.16 29.47
CA ALA A 19 11.46 15.56 28.16
C ALA A 19 10.50 16.43 27.33
N LEU A 20 10.86 16.72 26.07
CA LEU A 20 9.96 17.41 25.15
C LEU A 20 8.85 16.43 24.75
N THR A 21 7.61 16.71 25.13
CA THR A 21 6.46 15.85 24.83
C THR A 21 5.53 16.53 23.84
N PHE A 22 5.30 15.88 22.69
CA PHE A 22 4.29 16.29 21.71
C PHE A 22 3.03 15.46 21.92
N GLN A 23 1.94 16.14 22.27
CA GLN A 23 0.62 15.55 22.40
C GLN A 23 -0.44 16.64 22.17
N THR A 24 -1.52 16.28 21.47
CA THR A 24 -2.70 17.15 21.36
C THR A 24 -3.44 17.18 22.69
N ARG A 25 -4.00 18.34 23.02
CA ARG A 25 -4.81 18.49 24.24
C ARG A 25 -6.05 17.61 24.16
N MET A 26 -6.47 17.02 25.28
CA MET A 26 -7.51 15.98 25.29
C MET A 26 -8.82 16.42 24.64
N GLU A 27 -9.20 17.69 24.83
CA GLU A 27 -10.38 18.33 24.27
C GLU A 27 -10.34 18.53 22.74
N ASN A 28 -9.13 18.54 22.16
CA ASN A 28 -8.90 18.79 20.73
C ASN A 28 -8.55 17.52 19.95
N ILE A 29 -8.47 16.37 20.63
CA ILE A 29 -8.16 15.11 19.96
C ILE A 29 -9.29 14.74 19.01
N ALA A 30 -8.95 14.60 17.73
CA ALA A 30 -9.82 14.07 16.72
C ALA A 30 -9.11 12.97 15.95
N TRP A 31 -9.87 11.94 15.58
CA TRP A 31 -9.45 10.93 14.64
C TRP A 31 -10.17 11.14 13.32
N LYS A 32 -9.44 11.08 12.22
CA LYS A 32 -9.97 11.21 10.86
C LYS A 32 -9.74 9.90 10.11
N VAL A 33 -10.73 9.49 9.33
CA VAL A 33 -10.60 8.37 8.41
C VAL A 33 -10.64 8.93 7.00
N GLU A 34 -9.60 8.65 6.23
CA GLU A 34 -9.45 9.08 4.85
C GLU A 34 -9.02 7.87 4.02
N GLY A 35 -9.44 7.80 2.77
CA GLY A 35 -9.05 6.69 1.91
C GLY A 35 -9.99 6.44 0.74
N ASP A 36 -9.58 5.49 -0.06
CA ASP A 36 -10.26 4.99 -1.25
C ASP A 36 -10.13 3.45 -1.31
N GLN A 37 -10.35 2.87 -2.50
CA GLN A 37 -10.22 1.44 -2.74
C GLN A 37 -8.77 0.92 -2.75
N PHE A 38 -7.76 1.80 -2.74
CA PHE A 38 -6.34 1.44 -2.73
C PHE A 38 -5.70 1.60 -1.37
N GLU A 39 -6.15 2.56 -0.57
CA GLU A 39 -5.58 2.82 0.75
C GLU A 39 -6.60 3.43 1.71
N CYS A 40 -6.58 2.97 2.96
CA CYS A 40 -7.31 3.57 4.08
C CYS A 40 -6.33 4.04 5.15
N ARG A 41 -6.58 5.22 5.69
CA ARG A 41 -5.78 5.87 6.72
C ARG A 41 -6.67 6.25 7.89
N LEU A 42 -6.25 5.89 9.10
CA LEU A 42 -6.80 6.37 10.36
C LEU A 42 -5.78 7.29 11.01
N ILE A 43 -6.09 8.58 11.01
CA ILE A 43 -5.15 9.67 11.27
C ILE A 43 -5.52 10.36 12.57
N GLN A 44 -4.53 10.53 13.45
CA GLN A 44 -4.61 11.48 14.56
C GLN A 44 -3.57 12.58 14.34
N PRO A 45 -3.98 13.83 14.08
CA PRO A 45 -3.10 14.98 14.13
C PRO A 45 -2.51 15.16 15.53
N ILE A 46 -1.25 15.59 15.60
CA ILE A 46 -0.49 15.83 16.82
C ILE A 46 0.00 17.27 16.79
N ASP A 47 -0.49 18.08 17.73
CA ASP A 47 -0.24 19.53 17.78
C ASP A 47 1.27 19.84 17.82
N GLY A 48 1.72 20.68 16.91
CA GLY A 48 3.13 21.12 16.82
C GLY A 48 4.10 20.04 16.34
N PHE A 49 3.61 18.93 15.80
CA PHE A 49 4.46 17.81 15.36
C PHE A 49 4.11 17.32 13.94
N GLY A 50 2.88 16.87 13.73
CA GLY A 50 2.47 16.19 12.50
C GLY A 50 1.29 15.24 12.76
N SER A 51 1.43 13.95 12.46
CA SER A 51 0.36 12.96 12.67
C SER A 51 0.87 11.57 13.00
N GLY A 52 0.08 10.82 13.78
CA GLY A 52 0.19 9.37 13.90
C GLY A 52 -0.91 8.71 13.06
N GLU A 53 -0.53 7.80 12.17
CA GLU A 53 -1.44 7.23 11.18
C GLU A 53 -1.38 5.70 11.19
N PHE A 54 -2.54 5.04 11.21
CA PHE A 54 -2.63 3.63 10.81
C PHE A 54 -3.01 3.59 9.34
N VAL A 55 -2.15 2.98 8.53
CA VAL A 55 -2.30 2.92 7.08
C VAL A 55 -2.45 1.48 6.66
N ARG A 56 -3.48 1.18 5.87
CA ARG A 56 -3.65 -0.12 5.22
C ARG A 56 -3.89 0.08 3.74
N ARG A 57 -3.02 -0.52 2.93
CA ARG A 57 -3.14 -0.58 1.49
C ARG A 57 -3.89 -1.83 1.06
N ALA A 58 -4.46 -1.79 -0.15
CA ALA A 58 -5.02 -2.95 -0.83
C ALA A 58 -4.03 -4.13 -0.80
N GLY A 59 -4.51 -5.33 -0.49
CA GLY A 59 -3.67 -6.53 -0.39
C GLY A 59 -2.63 -6.55 0.74
N GLU A 60 -2.63 -5.57 1.64
CA GLU A 60 -1.67 -5.45 2.74
C GLU A 60 -2.34 -5.41 4.12
N GLN A 61 -1.53 -5.64 5.16
CA GLN A 61 -1.92 -5.52 6.56
C GLN A 61 -1.57 -4.11 7.08
N PRO A 62 -2.30 -3.60 8.08
CA PRO A 62 -2.08 -2.26 8.60
C PRO A 62 -0.69 -2.09 9.20
N VAL A 63 -0.10 -0.92 8.97
CA VAL A 63 1.13 -0.44 9.59
C VAL A 63 0.88 0.89 10.30
N PHE A 64 1.67 1.19 11.33
CA PHE A 64 1.67 2.51 11.95
C PHE A 64 2.76 3.38 11.31
N GLN A 65 2.40 4.60 10.92
CA GLN A 65 3.30 5.61 10.38
C GLN A 65 3.30 6.81 11.31
N LEU A 66 4.49 7.28 11.68
CA LEU A 66 4.65 8.58 12.31
C LEU A 66 5.10 9.58 11.26
N ARG A 67 4.32 10.65 11.07
CA ARG A 67 4.64 11.73 10.15
C ARG A 67 4.93 13.00 10.92
N SER A 68 5.86 13.78 10.39
CA SER A 68 6.26 15.05 10.98
C SER A 68 6.31 16.12 9.90
N ASP A 69 5.74 17.28 10.21
CA ASP A 69 5.76 18.46 9.32
C ASP A 69 7.12 19.20 9.41
N SER A 70 7.96 18.79 10.36
CA SER A 70 9.26 19.38 10.64
C SER A 70 10.31 18.29 10.92
N ASN A 71 11.59 18.62 10.88
CA ASN A 71 12.67 17.65 11.16
C ASN A 71 13.01 17.55 12.67
N VAL A 72 12.04 17.82 13.54
CA VAL A 72 12.23 18.04 14.99
C VAL A 72 12.77 16.81 15.74
N LEU A 73 12.47 15.58 15.30
CA LEU A 73 13.01 14.36 15.92
C LEU A 73 14.38 13.91 15.39
N GLY A 74 14.85 14.50 14.28
CA GLY A 74 16.05 14.06 13.58
C GLY A 74 16.00 12.61 13.06
N ALA A 75 17.10 12.15 12.44
CA ALA A 75 17.28 10.73 12.13
C ALA A 75 17.89 10.00 13.32
N GLY A 76 17.44 8.77 13.56
CA GLY A 76 17.97 7.98 14.67
C GLY A 76 17.17 6.72 14.94
N THR A 77 17.27 6.23 16.16
CA THR A 77 16.49 5.09 16.66
C THR A 77 15.54 5.61 17.74
N ALA A 78 14.27 5.24 17.63
CA ALA A 78 13.28 5.49 18.66
C ALA A 78 12.73 4.17 19.21
N THR A 79 12.16 4.21 20.40
CA THR A 79 11.43 3.09 21.00
C THR A 79 9.94 3.30 20.81
N LEU A 80 9.26 2.26 20.35
CA LEU A 80 7.82 2.25 20.17
C LEU A 80 7.17 1.56 21.37
N LEU A 81 6.18 2.21 21.99
CA LEU A 81 5.55 1.76 23.22
C LEU A 81 4.02 1.83 23.09
N ALA A 82 3.32 0.91 23.74
CA ALA A 82 1.92 1.08 24.12
C ALA A 82 1.88 1.46 25.62
N ALA A 83 1.90 2.77 25.89
CA ALA A 83 2.06 3.33 27.22
C ALA A 83 0.77 3.29 28.02
N ALA A 84 0.86 2.94 29.31
CA ALA A 84 -0.29 3.03 30.20
C ALA A 84 -0.62 4.51 30.47
N ALA A 85 -1.88 4.79 30.79
CA ALA A 85 -2.26 6.13 31.20
C ALA A 85 -1.57 6.48 32.54
N PRO A 86 -0.99 7.70 32.70
CA PRO A 86 -0.22 8.05 33.90
C PRO A 86 -1.00 7.93 35.23
N TRP A 87 -2.32 8.04 35.18
CA TRP A 87 -3.22 7.95 36.33
C TRP A 87 -3.65 6.52 36.69
N GLN A 88 -3.23 5.48 35.94
CA GLN A 88 -3.55 4.08 36.24
C GLN A 88 -2.38 3.42 36.98
N PRO A 89 -2.36 3.39 38.33
CA PRO A 89 -1.30 2.73 39.06
C PRO A 89 -1.25 1.23 38.75
N GLY A 90 -0.04 0.66 38.68
CA GLY A 90 0.18 -0.77 38.48
C GLY A 90 0.17 -1.27 37.02
N ARG A 91 -0.13 -0.42 36.03
CA ARG A 91 0.02 -0.75 34.61
C ARG A 91 1.34 -0.18 34.06
N SER A 92 2.20 -1.05 33.56
CA SER A 92 3.46 -0.66 32.91
C SER A 92 3.30 -0.44 31.41
N ASP A 93 4.20 0.35 30.83
CA ASP A 93 4.33 0.52 29.38
C ASP A 93 4.70 -0.83 28.73
N ILE A 94 4.07 -1.14 27.60
CA ILE A 94 4.43 -2.33 26.81
C ILE A 94 5.44 -1.88 25.75
N ASN A 95 6.65 -2.42 25.82
CA ASN A 95 7.69 -2.14 24.83
C ASN A 95 7.50 -2.99 23.57
N LEU A 96 7.37 -2.33 22.41
CA LEU A 96 7.14 -2.96 21.11
C LEU A 96 8.42 -3.01 20.25
N GLY A 97 9.55 -2.58 20.81
CA GLY A 97 10.86 -2.62 20.16
C GLY A 97 11.30 -1.26 19.62
N SER A 98 12.45 -1.29 18.93
CA SER A 98 13.03 -0.11 18.30
C SER A 98 12.54 0.05 16.86
N VAL A 99 12.47 1.31 16.42
CA VAL A 99 12.18 1.72 15.06
C VAL A 99 13.25 2.70 14.58
N ARG A 100 13.57 2.65 13.29
CA ARG A 100 14.57 3.55 12.69
C ARG A 100 13.85 4.70 12.00
N MET A 101 14.24 5.92 12.36
CA MET A 101 13.61 7.14 11.88
C MET A 101 14.39 7.76 10.71
N ALA A 102 13.66 8.07 9.65
CA ALA A 102 14.05 8.86 8.50
C ALA A 102 13.94 10.36 8.80
N ARG A 103 14.45 11.20 7.88
CA ARG A 103 14.54 12.66 8.06
C ARG A 103 13.37 13.46 7.48
N THR A 104 12.54 12.87 6.62
CA THR A 104 11.54 13.64 5.86
C THR A 104 10.20 12.93 5.75
N GLY A 105 9.12 13.68 5.96
CA GLY A 105 7.74 13.22 5.79
C GLY A 105 7.36 12.12 6.77
N VAL A 106 7.40 10.86 6.31
CA VAL A 106 7.15 9.67 7.14
C VAL A 106 8.44 9.33 7.87
N LEU A 107 8.48 9.60 9.18
CA LEU A 107 9.64 9.30 10.01
C LEU A 107 9.91 7.80 10.08
N PHE A 108 8.89 6.98 10.28
CA PHE A 108 9.05 5.53 10.18
C PHE A 108 7.72 4.85 9.86
N SER A 109 7.81 3.62 9.37
CA SER A 109 6.70 2.67 9.31
C SER A 109 7.00 1.49 10.23
N SER A 110 6.03 1.12 11.07
CA SER A 110 6.17 -0.03 11.96
C SER A 110 6.03 -1.35 11.21
N SER A 111 6.39 -2.45 11.85
CA SER A 111 5.94 -3.77 11.37
C SER A 111 4.44 -3.97 11.58
N GLN A 112 3.86 -4.94 10.88
CA GLN A 112 2.44 -5.32 11.02
C GLN A 112 2.12 -5.81 12.44
N GLY A 113 3.04 -6.56 13.06
CA GLY A 113 2.91 -7.03 14.43
C GLY A 113 2.95 -5.91 15.46
N GLN A 114 3.80 -4.90 15.24
CA GLN A 114 3.84 -3.70 16.08
C GLN A 114 2.54 -2.88 15.95
N ALA A 115 2.06 -2.64 14.72
CA ALA A 115 0.82 -1.91 14.48
C ALA A 115 -0.38 -2.58 15.14
N SER A 116 -0.50 -3.91 15.01
CA SER A 116 -1.58 -4.68 15.64
C SER A 116 -1.59 -4.53 17.17
N ARG A 117 -0.40 -4.55 17.80
CA ARG A 117 -0.28 -4.34 19.25
C ARG A 117 -0.59 -2.92 19.67
N LEU A 118 -0.26 -1.92 18.86
CA LEU A 118 -0.64 -0.52 19.09
C LEU A 118 -2.15 -0.32 18.99
N ILE A 119 -2.80 -0.90 17.97
CA ILE A 119 -4.26 -0.86 17.82
C ILE A 119 -4.94 -1.45 19.06
N ASN A 120 -4.53 -2.65 19.47
CA ASN A 120 -5.07 -3.28 20.68
C ASN A 120 -4.81 -2.42 21.92
N GLY A 121 -3.62 -1.84 22.03
CA GLY A 121 -3.29 -0.89 23.09
C GLY A 121 -4.24 0.31 23.13
N LEU A 122 -4.48 0.96 22.00
CA LEU A 122 -5.40 2.10 21.91
C LEU A 122 -6.85 1.73 22.23
N LEU A 123 -7.30 0.53 21.84
CA LEU A 123 -8.61 0.00 22.25
C LEU A 123 -8.69 -0.24 23.76
N ASP A 124 -7.59 -0.70 24.38
CA ASP A 124 -7.47 -0.90 25.83
C ASP A 124 -7.24 0.41 26.62
N GLY A 125 -7.24 1.57 25.95
CA GLY A 125 -7.02 2.88 26.54
C GLY A 125 -5.55 3.23 26.80
N ARG A 126 -4.60 2.50 26.23
CA ARG A 126 -3.17 2.85 26.22
C ARG A 126 -2.89 3.89 25.14
N SER A 127 -1.86 4.70 25.32
CA SER A 127 -1.39 5.64 24.29
C SER A 127 -0.30 4.98 23.45
N THR A 128 -0.28 5.24 22.15
CA THR A 128 0.86 4.92 21.31
C THR A 128 1.93 5.97 21.55
N VAL A 129 3.14 5.55 21.93
CA VAL A 129 4.22 6.46 22.30
C VAL A 129 5.48 6.13 21.54
N VAL A 130 6.07 7.16 20.93
CA VAL A 130 7.38 7.09 20.26
C VAL A 130 8.35 7.90 21.08
N ARG A 131 9.34 7.23 21.68
CA ARG A 131 10.34 7.85 22.53
C ARG A 131 11.72 7.83 21.85
N ASN A 132 12.27 9.01 21.60
CA ASN A 132 13.62 9.19 21.09
C ASN A 132 14.52 9.78 22.19
N TYR A 133 15.67 9.15 22.44
CA TYR A 133 16.67 9.64 23.40
C TYR A 133 17.77 10.51 22.78
N ALA A 134 17.83 10.60 21.45
CA ALA A 134 18.81 11.36 20.67
C ALA A 134 18.24 12.68 20.10
N GLY A 135 17.27 13.29 20.77
CA GLY A 135 16.63 14.54 20.34
C GLY A 135 17.58 15.74 20.26
N GLU A 136 17.10 16.85 19.69
CA GLU A 136 17.86 18.11 19.59
C GLU A 136 18.39 18.53 20.98
N ALA A 137 19.71 18.77 21.08
CA ALA A 137 20.42 19.05 22.33
C ALA A 137 20.45 17.93 23.40
N GLY A 138 20.21 16.66 23.03
CA GLY A 138 20.33 15.52 23.95
C GLY A 138 19.17 15.38 24.94
N ARG A 139 18.05 16.10 24.72
CA ARG A 139 16.84 15.97 25.52
C ARG A 139 16.02 14.77 25.03
N PRO A 140 15.46 13.95 25.94
CA PRO A 140 14.53 12.91 25.54
C PRO A 140 13.28 13.57 24.94
N MET A 141 12.85 13.06 23.79
CA MET A 141 11.66 13.52 23.09
C MET A 141 10.65 12.39 23.04
N GLU A 142 9.39 12.75 23.25
CA GLU A 142 8.29 11.80 23.27
C GLU A 142 7.13 12.33 22.43
N VAL A 143 6.58 11.48 21.57
CA VAL A 143 5.40 11.79 20.78
C VAL A 143 4.30 10.83 21.17
N ARG A 144 3.13 11.35 21.55
CA ARG A 144 2.00 10.56 22.02
C ARG A 144 0.81 10.68 21.08
N VAL A 145 0.26 9.51 20.74
CA VAL A 145 -1.02 9.34 20.08
C VAL A 145 -2.00 8.76 21.10
N LEU A 146 -3.11 9.47 21.31
CA LEU A 146 -4.01 9.28 22.45
C LEU A 146 -5.26 8.49 22.06
N PRO A 147 -5.81 7.65 22.95
CA PRO A 147 -6.91 6.73 22.64
C PRO A 147 -8.30 7.38 22.59
N VAL A 148 -8.42 8.69 22.85
CA VAL A 148 -9.71 9.39 22.92
C VAL A 148 -10.49 9.20 21.62
N SER A 149 -11.72 8.68 21.72
CA SER A 149 -12.60 8.36 20.60
C SER A 149 -12.02 7.37 19.56
N PHE A 150 -10.92 6.68 19.87
CA PHE A 150 -10.26 5.77 18.93
C PHE A 150 -11.17 4.61 18.52
N ALA A 151 -11.89 3.99 19.45
CA ALA A 151 -12.75 2.84 19.14
C ALA A 151 -13.81 3.16 18.07
N LYS A 152 -14.42 4.35 18.14
CA LYS A 152 -15.38 4.80 17.12
C LYS A 152 -14.68 4.97 15.76
N ALA A 153 -13.58 5.70 15.72
CA ALA A 153 -12.85 5.95 14.48
C ALA A 153 -12.23 4.68 13.89
N TYR A 154 -11.89 3.70 14.74
CA TYR A 154 -11.41 2.40 14.32
C TYR A 154 -12.50 1.57 13.64
N ASN A 155 -13.76 1.66 14.09
CA ASN A 155 -14.89 1.05 13.37
C ASN A 155 -15.08 1.68 11.99
N ASP A 156 -15.01 3.02 11.92
CA ASP A 156 -15.10 3.76 10.65
C ASP A 156 -13.94 3.36 9.70
N TYR A 157 -12.74 3.17 10.25
CA TYR A 157 -11.56 2.68 9.53
C TYR A 157 -11.71 1.23 9.05
N GLN A 158 -12.30 0.33 9.84
CA GLN A 158 -12.59 -1.04 9.39
C GLN A 158 -13.59 -1.05 8.22
N ALA A 159 -14.60 -0.18 8.26
CA ALA A 159 -15.56 -0.02 7.17
C ALA A 159 -14.88 0.51 5.89
N CYS A 160 -13.92 1.43 6.00
CA CYS A 160 -13.05 1.83 4.89
C CYS A 160 -12.24 0.63 4.38
N ALA A 161 -11.55 -0.06 5.28
CA ALA A 161 -10.66 -1.17 4.95
C ALA A 161 -11.38 -2.36 4.30
N GLY A 162 -12.68 -2.54 4.57
CA GLY A 162 -13.52 -3.54 3.92
C GLY A 162 -13.83 -3.26 2.44
N LYS A 163 -13.59 -2.02 1.97
CA LYS A 163 -13.75 -1.62 0.56
C LYS A 163 -12.44 -1.66 -0.22
N LEU A 164 -11.32 -1.98 0.44
CA LEU A 164 -10.03 -2.07 -0.23
C LEU A 164 -10.04 -3.23 -1.22
N LEU A 165 -9.36 -3.02 -2.34
CA LEU A 165 -9.10 -4.09 -3.30
C LEU A 165 -8.29 -5.21 -2.63
N PRO A 166 -8.50 -6.46 -3.06
CA PRO A 166 -7.81 -7.61 -2.47
C PRO A 166 -6.30 -7.63 -2.77
N MET A 167 -5.83 -6.88 -3.77
CA MET A 167 -4.44 -6.84 -4.20
C MET A 167 -4.01 -5.41 -4.58
N ASN A 168 -2.75 -5.07 -4.34
CA ASN A 168 -2.14 -3.82 -4.81
C ASN A 168 -1.63 -3.92 -6.26
N TYR A 169 -1.20 -2.78 -6.83
CA TYR A 169 -0.65 -2.72 -8.18
C TYR A 169 0.46 -3.74 -8.42
N ASP A 170 1.46 -3.79 -7.53
CA ASP A 170 2.63 -4.66 -7.71
C ASP A 170 2.26 -6.15 -7.74
N GLN A 171 1.22 -6.53 -6.98
CA GLN A 171 0.67 -7.88 -6.94
C GLN A 171 -0.13 -8.24 -8.19
N VAL A 172 -0.90 -7.30 -8.77
CA VAL A 172 -1.70 -7.56 -9.98
C VAL A 172 -0.90 -7.36 -11.27
N ARG A 173 0.19 -6.56 -11.22
CA ARG A 173 1.00 -6.17 -12.37
C ARG A 173 1.46 -7.37 -13.18
N GLN A 174 1.84 -8.45 -12.53
CA GLN A 174 2.29 -9.68 -13.17
C GLN A 174 1.46 -10.85 -12.67
N THR A 175 0.37 -11.13 -13.39
CA THR A 175 -0.54 -12.22 -13.04
C THR A 175 -0.42 -13.37 -14.03
N GLN A 176 -0.69 -14.58 -13.57
CA GLN A 176 -0.71 -15.78 -14.40
C GLN A 176 -2.05 -16.49 -14.33
N VAL A 177 -2.53 -16.89 -15.51
CA VAL A 177 -3.70 -17.74 -15.70
C VAL A 177 -3.27 -19.07 -16.30
N GLY A 178 -3.64 -20.17 -15.66
CA GLY A 178 -3.27 -21.53 -16.08
C GLY A 178 -4.34 -22.22 -16.92
N PHE A 179 -3.92 -23.19 -17.74
CA PHE A 179 -4.79 -24.03 -18.55
C PHE A 179 -4.48 -25.52 -18.28
N PRO A 180 -4.84 -26.02 -17.07
CA PRO A 180 -4.48 -27.37 -16.64
C PRO A 180 -5.11 -28.46 -17.51
N GLY A 181 -6.28 -28.21 -18.12
CA GLY A 181 -6.97 -29.17 -18.99
C GLY A 181 -6.34 -29.37 -20.38
N GLY A 182 -5.28 -28.66 -20.74
CA GLY A 182 -4.66 -28.78 -22.07
C GLY A 182 -5.34 -27.96 -23.17
N GLY A 183 -6.63 -27.67 -23.02
CA GLY A 183 -7.40 -26.82 -23.93
C GLY A 183 -7.05 -25.32 -23.84
N PHE A 184 -7.99 -24.51 -24.31
CA PHE A 184 -7.96 -23.05 -24.27
C PHE A 184 -9.19 -22.43 -23.57
N GLU A 185 -10.04 -23.26 -22.98
CA GLU A 185 -11.18 -22.81 -22.18
C GLU A 185 -10.71 -22.29 -20.81
N LEU A 186 -11.33 -21.20 -20.36
CA LEU A 186 -11.09 -20.62 -19.05
C LEU A 186 -11.89 -21.37 -17.99
N ASP A 187 -11.20 -22.03 -17.06
CA ASP A 187 -11.82 -22.65 -15.89
C ASP A 187 -12.26 -21.61 -14.84
N GLY A 188 -12.94 -22.05 -13.79
CA GLY A 188 -13.43 -21.15 -12.74
C GLY A 188 -12.30 -20.43 -11.98
N ALA A 189 -11.14 -21.07 -11.82
CA ALA A 189 -9.99 -20.47 -11.14
C ALA A 189 -9.32 -19.40 -12.03
N ALA A 190 -9.27 -19.62 -13.34
CA ALA A 190 -8.84 -18.66 -14.33
C ALA A 190 -9.75 -17.42 -14.34
N LYS A 191 -11.07 -17.63 -14.39
CA LYS A 191 -12.06 -16.53 -14.36
C LYS A 191 -11.97 -15.71 -13.07
N ALA A 192 -11.92 -16.36 -11.91
CA ALA A 192 -11.78 -15.66 -10.64
C ALA A 192 -10.50 -14.80 -10.55
N ARG A 193 -9.38 -15.25 -11.16
CA ARG A 193 -8.16 -14.44 -11.26
C ARG A 193 -8.32 -13.25 -12.21
N LEU A 194 -9.00 -13.45 -13.33
CA LEU A 194 -9.28 -12.37 -14.29
C LEU A 194 -10.23 -11.33 -13.70
N ASP A 195 -11.21 -11.74 -12.89
CA ASP A 195 -12.15 -10.85 -12.21
C ASP A 195 -11.41 -9.90 -11.26
N VAL A 196 -10.43 -10.39 -10.50
CA VAL A 196 -9.57 -9.53 -9.65
C VAL A 196 -8.80 -8.49 -10.47
N ILE A 197 -8.29 -8.87 -11.65
CA ILE A 197 -7.61 -7.94 -12.56
C ILE A 197 -8.60 -6.91 -13.11
N LEU A 198 -9.80 -7.33 -13.49
CA LEU A 198 -10.84 -6.45 -14.01
C LEU A 198 -11.29 -5.42 -12.97
N ASP A 199 -11.48 -5.85 -11.72
CA ASP A 199 -11.82 -4.95 -10.61
C ASP A 199 -10.70 -3.92 -10.41
N TYR A 200 -9.43 -4.33 -10.51
CA TYR A 200 -8.31 -3.42 -10.42
C TYR A 200 -8.26 -2.42 -11.59
N ILE A 201 -8.41 -2.88 -12.84
CA ILE A 201 -8.39 -1.99 -14.02
C ILE A 201 -9.53 -0.96 -13.97
N LYS A 202 -10.72 -1.39 -13.53
CA LYS A 202 -11.87 -0.48 -13.35
C LYS A 202 -11.62 0.55 -12.25
N ALA A 203 -10.92 0.14 -11.20
CA ALA A 203 -10.57 0.99 -10.07
C ALA A 203 -9.46 2.01 -10.42
N ASP A 204 -8.49 1.62 -11.26
CA ASP A 204 -7.33 2.43 -11.63
C ASP A 204 -7.27 2.69 -13.15
N PRO A 205 -7.92 3.75 -13.66
CA PRO A 205 -7.87 4.10 -15.08
C PRO A 205 -6.47 4.44 -15.62
N THR A 206 -5.47 4.62 -14.74
CA THR A 206 -4.09 4.85 -15.19
C THR A 206 -3.43 3.58 -15.73
N VAL A 207 -3.97 2.41 -15.38
CA VAL A 207 -3.61 1.14 -16.01
C VAL A 207 -4.34 1.04 -17.34
N ASN A 208 -3.62 1.37 -18.41
CA ASN A 208 -4.17 1.50 -19.75
C ASN A 208 -3.47 0.61 -20.78
N HIS A 209 -2.64 -0.33 -20.31
CA HIS A 209 -2.01 -1.33 -21.16
C HIS A 209 -2.03 -2.71 -20.49
N VAL A 210 -2.44 -3.71 -21.26
CA VAL A 210 -2.51 -5.12 -20.85
C VAL A 210 -1.79 -5.97 -21.90
N GLU A 211 -0.60 -6.48 -21.56
CA GLU A 211 0.11 -7.42 -22.42
C GLU A 211 -0.21 -8.87 -22.02
N LEU A 212 -0.66 -9.67 -22.98
CA LEU A 212 -1.03 -11.07 -22.81
C LEU A 212 0.00 -11.94 -23.52
N ASN A 213 0.75 -12.74 -22.76
CA ASN A 213 1.78 -13.64 -23.26
C ASN A 213 1.35 -15.10 -23.12
N GLY A 214 0.90 -15.70 -24.22
CA GLY A 214 0.46 -17.09 -24.28
C GLY A 214 1.62 -18.08 -24.42
N HIS A 215 1.56 -19.18 -23.66
CA HIS A 215 2.53 -20.28 -23.68
C HIS A 215 1.86 -21.65 -23.79
N SER A 216 2.62 -22.63 -24.29
CA SER A 216 2.23 -24.04 -24.31
C SER A 216 3.30 -24.92 -23.65
N ASP A 217 2.92 -26.17 -23.38
CA ASP A 217 3.86 -27.25 -23.09
C ASP A 217 4.47 -27.82 -24.38
N ASN A 218 5.28 -28.88 -24.25
CA ASN A 218 5.95 -29.54 -25.37
C ASN A 218 5.20 -30.77 -25.93
N SER A 219 3.91 -30.95 -25.64
CA SER A 219 3.19 -32.17 -26.04
C SER A 219 2.83 -32.23 -27.53
N GLY A 220 2.68 -31.08 -28.19
CA GLY A 220 2.45 -30.99 -29.63
C GLY A 220 3.70 -30.67 -30.44
N ASN A 221 3.55 -30.59 -31.76
CA ASN A 221 4.58 -30.00 -32.61
C ASN A 221 4.59 -28.46 -32.47
N ARG A 222 5.66 -27.83 -32.97
CA ARG A 222 5.86 -26.36 -32.89
C ARG A 222 4.68 -25.53 -33.41
N LEU A 223 4.04 -25.94 -34.51
CA LEU A 223 2.92 -25.19 -35.08
C LEU A 223 1.66 -25.34 -34.22
N THR A 224 1.36 -26.56 -33.77
CA THR A 224 0.26 -26.85 -32.85
C THR A 224 0.42 -26.10 -31.53
N ASN A 225 1.60 -26.12 -30.93
CA ASN A 225 1.87 -25.40 -29.68
C ASN A 225 1.77 -23.88 -29.86
N ARG A 226 2.24 -23.36 -30.99
CA ARG A 226 2.08 -21.93 -31.35
C ARG A 226 0.61 -21.55 -31.46
N ASP A 227 -0.21 -22.34 -32.16
CA ASP A 227 -1.65 -22.09 -32.28
C ASP A 227 -2.36 -22.20 -30.91
N MET A 228 -2.05 -23.22 -30.11
CA MET A 228 -2.61 -23.37 -28.76
C MET A 228 -2.26 -22.20 -27.84
N SER A 229 -1.01 -21.73 -27.89
CA SER A 229 -0.60 -20.54 -27.13
C SER A 229 -1.34 -19.27 -27.58
N ARG A 230 -1.61 -19.13 -28.89
CA ARG A 230 -2.42 -18.03 -29.45
C ARG A 230 -3.87 -18.11 -28.97
N ARG A 231 -4.50 -19.28 -29.07
CA ARG A 231 -5.91 -19.48 -28.65
C ARG A 231 -6.12 -19.19 -27.17
N ARG A 232 -5.20 -19.62 -26.31
CA ARG A 232 -5.26 -19.30 -24.86
C ARG A 232 -5.17 -17.80 -24.60
N ALA A 233 -4.24 -17.11 -25.26
CA ALA A 233 -4.09 -15.67 -25.10
C ALA A 233 -5.32 -14.91 -25.63
N LEU A 234 -5.90 -15.36 -26.75
CA LEU A 234 -7.16 -14.81 -27.27
C LEU A 234 -8.35 -15.08 -26.35
N ALA A 235 -8.46 -16.27 -25.75
CA ALA A 235 -9.53 -16.55 -24.79
C ALA A 235 -9.49 -15.58 -23.58
N VAL A 236 -8.28 -15.25 -23.09
CA VAL A 236 -8.11 -14.23 -22.06
C VAL A 236 -8.47 -12.83 -22.61
N ALA A 237 -8.01 -12.47 -23.81
CA ALA A 237 -8.33 -11.18 -24.42
C ALA A 237 -9.84 -10.99 -24.60
N ASP A 238 -10.53 -11.99 -25.12
CA ASP A 238 -11.98 -11.96 -25.34
C ASP A 238 -12.74 -11.89 -24.02
N TYR A 239 -12.25 -12.55 -22.97
CA TYR A 239 -12.79 -12.39 -21.62
C TYR A 239 -12.67 -10.94 -21.13
N LEU A 240 -11.47 -10.33 -21.23
CA LEU A 240 -11.25 -8.95 -20.79
C LEU A 240 -12.11 -7.94 -21.58
N LYS A 241 -12.17 -8.09 -22.91
CA LYS A 241 -13.03 -7.27 -23.78
C LYS A 241 -14.50 -7.40 -23.42
N GLY A 242 -14.98 -8.63 -23.18
CA GLY A 242 -16.35 -8.88 -22.75
C GLY A 242 -16.74 -8.21 -21.44
N HIS A 243 -15.74 -7.82 -20.62
CA HIS A 243 -15.93 -7.12 -19.35
C HIS A 243 -15.54 -5.64 -19.40
N GLY A 244 -15.35 -5.08 -20.60
CA GLY A 244 -15.21 -3.64 -20.84
C GLY A 244 -13.78 -3.12 -20.97
N VAL A 245 -12.76 -3.99 -21.04
CA VAL A 245 -11.39 -3.55 -21.37
C VAL A 245 -11.30 -3.25 -22.88
N PRO A 246 -10.92 -2.02 -23.29
CA PRO A 246 -10.84 -1.67 -24.71
C PRO A 246 -9.79 -2.51 -25.45
N GLU A 247 -10.07 -2.86 -26.72
CA GLU A 247 -9.17 -3.70 -27.52
C GLU A 247 -7.81 -3.04 -27.75
N GLU A 248 -7.78 -1.71 -27.89
CA GLU A 248 -6.57 -0.92 -28.07
C GLU A 248 -5.63 -0.95 -26.85
N GLN A 249 -6.14 -1.31 -25.67
CA GLN A 249 -5.32 -1.49 -24.47
C GLN A 249 -4.70 -2.87 -24.39
N ILE A 250 -5.17 -3.85 -25.19
CA ILE A 250 -4.77 -5.25 -25.10
C ILE A 250 -3.77 -5.61 -26.19
N THR A 251 -2.55 -6.00 -25.79
CA THR A 251 -1.54 -6.56 -26.70
C THR A 251 -1.47 -8.06 -26.54
N VAL A 252 -1.72 -8.82 -27.61
CA VAL A 252 -1.65 -10.28 -27.59
C VAL A 252 -0.36 -10.79 -28.23
N ARG A 253 0.43 -11.53 -27.46
CA ARG A 253 1.63 -12.25 -27.90
C ARG A 253 1.54 -13.73 -27.55
N PHE A 254 2.20 -14.54 -28.34
CA PHE A 254 2.14 -16.00 -28.19
C PHE A 254 3.45 -16.65 -28.60
N HIS A 255 3.90 -17.60 -27.78
CA HIS A 255 5.28 -18.07 -27.83
C HIS A 255 5.43 -19.57 -28.08
N GLY A 256 4.34 -20.32 -28.11
CA GLY A 256 4.37 -21.79 -28.13
C GLY A 256 5.11 -22.34 -26.91
N GLU A 257 5.93 -23.36 -27.10
CA GLU A 257 6.73 -24.01 -26.06
C GLU A 257 8.10 -23.35 -25.76
N ARG A 258 8.41 -22.22 -26.41
CA ARG A 258 9.77 -21.61 -26.40
C ARG A 258 10.26 -21.14 -25.02
N TYR A 259 9.34 -20.77 -24.12
CA TYR A 259 9.66 -20.22 -22.80
C TYR A 259 8.97 -21.03 -21.68
N PRO A 260 9.46 -22.25 -21.39
CA PRO A 260 8.89 -23.08 -20.34
C PRO A 260 9.22 -22.49 -18.95
N LEU A 261 8.21 -22.46 -18.07
CA LEU A 261 8.39 -22.08 -16.66
C LEU A 261 9.05 -23.21 -15.86
N ALA A 262 8.76 -24.46 -16.23
CA ALA A 262 9.34 -25.66 -15.64
C ALA A 262 9.74 -26.65 -16.73
N LYS A 263 10.70 -27.53 -16.44
CA LYS A 263 11.09 -28.59 -17.38
C LYS A 263 9.88 -29.48 -17.68
N ASN A 264 9.62 -29.78 -18.95
CA ASN A 264 8.47 -30.58 -19.40
C ASN A 264 8.59 -32.09 -19.10
N THR A 265 9.05 -32.45 -17.91
CA THR A 265 9.38 -33.83 -17.51
C THR A 265 8.17 -34.60 -16.99
N ASN A 266 7.14 -33.92 -16.46
CA ASN A 266 5.95 -34.55 -15.90
C ASN A 266 4.67 -33.76 -16.19
N ALA A 267 3.51 -34.38 -15.93
CA ALA A 267 2.21 -33.78 -16.21
C ALA A 267 1.95 -32.48 -15.44
N ALA A 268 2.41 -32.39 -14.19
CA ALA A 268 2.27 -31.20 -13.36
C ALA A 268 3.07 -30.01 -13.92
N ASN A 269 4.31 -30.23 -14.36
CA ASN A 269 5.14 -29.22 -15.00
C ASN A 269 4.57 -28.77 -16.34
N ARG A 270 4.03 -29.71 -17.13
CA ARG A 270 3.33 -29.36 -18.38
C ARG A 270 2.11 -28.49 -18.10
N ALA A 271 1.31 -28.79 -17.07
CA ALA A 271 0.19 -27.95 -16.65
C ALA A 271 0.63 -26.53 -16.26
N ARG A 272 1.76 -26.38 -15.57
CA ARG A 272 2.34 -25.07 -15.25
C ARG A 272 2.85 -24.31 -16.47
N ASN A 273 3.28 -25.00 -17.52
CA ASN A 273 3.75 -24.36 -18.75
C ASN A 273 2.60 -23.86 -19.64
N ARG A 274 1.45 -24.53 -19.60
CA ARG A 274 0.21 -24.11 -20.26
C ARG A 274 -0.41 -22.94 -19.50
N ARG A 275 -0.02 -21.74 -19.89
CA ARG A 275 -0.39 -20.52 -19.17
C ARG A 275 -0.47 -19.31 -20.09
N VAL A 276 -1.12 -18.28 -19.62
CA VAL A 276 -1.03 -16.91 -20.13
C VAL A 276 -0.49 -16.04 -19.00
N ASN A 277 0.61 -15.34 -19.25
CA ASN A 277 1.06 -14.29 -18.34
C ASN A 277 0.38 -12.99 -18.78
N ILE A 278 -0.07 -12.22 -17.80
CA ILE A 278 -0.77 -10.96 -17.96
C ILE A 278 0.10 -9.91 -17.30
N GLU A 279 0.50 -8.92 -18.08
CA GLU A 279 1.31 -7.80 -17.63
C GLU A 279 0.49 -6.52 -17.76
N LEU A 280 0.32 -5.81 -16.65
CA LEU A 280 -0.37 -4.52 -16.60
C LEU A 280 0.67 -3.41 -16.55
N ASP A 281 0.49 -2.38 -17.38
CA ASP A 281 1.36 -1.22 -17.38
C ASP A 281 0.57 0.10 -17.43
N ARG A 282 1.24 1.16 -16.97
CA ARG A 282 0.77 2.55 -17.05
C ARG A 282 1.57 3.26 -18.14
N VAL A 283 0.99 3.39 -19.32
CA VAL A 283 1.62 4.06 -20.45
C VAL A 283 1.17 5.52 -20.45
N ALA A 284 2.12 6.45 -20.54
CA ALA A 284 1.78 7.86 -20.70
C ALA A 284 0.98 8.04 -21.99
N VAL A 285 -0.27 8.51 -21.88
CA VAL A 285 -1.09 8.84 -23.04
C VAL A 285 -0.47 10.07 -23.69
N ILE A 286 0.25 9.87 -24.79
CA ILE A 286 0.66 10.98 -25.64
C ILE A 286 -0.59 11.39 -26.41
N GLU A 287 -1.26 12.46 -25.95
CA GLU A 287 -2.38 13.05 -26.69
C GLU A 287 -1.89 13.41 -28.10
N LYS A 288 -2.41 12.72 -29.12
CA LYS A 288 -2.25 13.15 -30.51
C LYS A 288 -2.90 14.53 -30.62
N PRO A 289 -2.20 15.57 -31.13
CA PRO A 289 -2.82 16.87 -31.37
C PRO A 289 -4.04 16.69 -32.25
N ALA A 290 -5.18 17.26 -31.83
CA ALA A 290 -6.44 17.20 -32.55
C ALA A 290 -6.23 17.59 -34.02
N GLU A 291 -6.58 16.68 -34.92
CA GLU A 291 -6.57 16.93 -36.35
C GLU A 291 -7.59 18.04 -36.64
N LYS A 292 -7.10 19.21 -37.07
CA LYS A 292 -7.96 20.34 -37.41
C LYS A 292 -8.96 19.90 -38.48
N PRO A 293 -10.24 20.33 -38.43
CA PRO A 293 -11.19 20.01 -39.47
C PRO A 293 -10.65 20.46 -40.83
N VAL A 294 -10.52 19.52 -41.76
CA VAL A 294 -10.19 19.83 -43.16
C VAL A 294 -11.38 20.62 -43.71
N GLU A 295 -11.18 21.92 -43.90
CA GLU A 295 -12.10 22.81 -44.57
C GLU A 295 -12.33 22.28 -45.99
N LYS A 296 -13.57 21.85 -46.27
CA LYS A 296 -13.96 21.38 -47.61
C LYS A 296 -13.74 22.50 -48.61
N ALA A 297 -12.93 22.23 -49.63
CA ALA A 297 -12.75 23.12 -50.77
C ALA A 297 -14.10 23.44 -51.44
N PRO A 298 -14.35 24.70 -51.86
CA PRO A 298 -15.59 25.09 -52.50
C PRO A 298 -15.75 24.39 -53.86
N GLU A 299 -16.95 23.87 -54.08
CA GLU A 299 -17.39 23.17 -55.29
C GLU A 299 -17.36 24.14 -56.50
N PRO A 300 -16.86 23.72 -57.69
CA PRO A 300 -16.76 24.61 -58.84
C PRO A 300 -18.15 24.96 -59.38
N THR A 301 -18.42 26.27 -59.46
CA THR A 301 -19.65 26.86 -60.00
C THR A 301 -19.88 26.40 -61.45
N PRO A 302 -21.09 25.96 -61.83
CA PRO A 302 -21.36 25.59 -63.21
C PRO A 302 -21.43 26.84 -64.10
N ALA A 303 -20.66 26.84 -65.18
CA ALA A 303 -20.70 27.85 -66.23
C ALA A 303 -22.09 27.86 -66.89
N LYS A 304 -22.76 29.01 -66.88
CA LYS A 304 -23.93 29.28 -67.71
C LYS A 304 -23.49 29.93 -69.02
N SER A 305 -24.09 29.43 -70.10
CA SER A 305 -23.95 29.80 -71.51
C SER A 305 -24.24 31.26 -71.81
#